data_AF-A0A944DY67-F1
#
_entry.id   AF-A0A944DY67-F1
#
_cell.length_a   1.000
_cell.length_b   1.000
_cell.length_c   1.000
_cell.angle_alpha   90.00
_cell.angle_beta   90.00
_cell.angle_gamma   90.00
#
_symmetry.space_group_name_H-M   'P 1'
#
loop_
_entity.id
_entity.type
_entity.pdbx_description
1 polymer ?
#
loop_
_entity_poly.entity_id
_entity_poly.type
_entity_poly.pdbx_seq_one_letter_code
_entity_poly.pdbx_strand_id
1 'polypeptide(L)'
;MAAMKSPNRSSEDLFPDRQPWDVAFDELTVSYSQFWVLAEGGDRGDVESAVPEGDAVSGHGTAAGVPTQASRVRIGVALSVWDEAPPDGARVYLGSCRIDVPERELTLVNVEGREPGPSLVLPDSGIYEVKVWRRSADETEQYDIRVWPSPGR
;
A
#
# COMPACT_ATOMS: atom_id res chain seq x y z
N MET A 1 11.91 -3.70 32.27
CA MET A 1 11.74 -2.41 31.56
C MET A 1 12.81 -2.30 30.50
N ALA A 2 12.42 -2.40 29.23
CA ALA A 2 13.07 -1.75 28.10
C ALA A 2 12.10 -1.92 26.92
N ALA A 3 11.20 -0.94 26.74
CA ALA A 3 10.46 -0.83 25.50
C ALA A 3 11.49 -0.47 24.43
N MET A 4 11.74 -1.39 23.48
CA MET A 4 12.47 -1.08 22.27
C MET A 4 11.66 0.00 21.55
N LYS A 5 12.17 1.24 21.58
CA LYS A 5 11.69 2.33 20.74
C LYS A 5 11.91 1.86 19.29
N SER A 6 10.82 1.60 18.58
CA SER A 6 10.84 1.48 17.12
C SER A 6 11.60 2.68 16.56
N PRO A 7 12.54 2.50 15.62
CA PRO A 7 13.26 3.61 15.04
C PRO A 7 12.21 4.52 14.36
N ASN A 8 12.13 5.74 14.86
CA ASN A 8 11.27 6.80 14.34
C ASN A 8 11.79 7.15 12.95
N ARG A 9 11.34 6.43 11.91
CA ARG A 9 11.64 6.76 10.52
C ARG A 9 10.79 7.97 10.16
N SER A 10 11.41 9.14 10.11
CA SER A 10 10.77 10.36 9.65
C SER A 10 10.45 10.22 8.15
N SER A 11 9.28 10.72 7.74
CA SER A 11 8.86 10.82 6.34
C SER A 11 9.92 11.47 5.44
N GLU A 12 10.74 12.37 6.01
CA GLU A 12 11.86 13.04 5.34
C GLU A 12 12.90 12.07 4.75
N ASP A 13 13.14 10.91 5.38
CA ASP A 13 14.11 9.92 4.86
C ASP A 13 13.59 9.17 3.62
N LEU A 14 12.27 9.18 3.39
CA LEU A 14 11.63 8.47 2.29
C LEU A 14 11.36 9.38 1.10
N PHE A 15 11.25 10.69 1.33
CA PHE A 15 10.74 11.66 0.37
C PHE A 15 11.56 12.96 0.35
N PRO A 16 12.84 12.91 -0.07
CA PRO A 16 13.76 14.04 0.08
C PRO A 16 13.42 15.26 -0.80
N ASP A 17 12.83 15.04 -1.99
CA ASP A 17 12.67 16.10 -3.01
C ASP A 17 11.23 16.63 -3.15
N ARG A 18 10.24 15.83 -2.72
CA ARG A 18 8.82 16.17 -2.79
C ARG A 18 8.10 15.37 -1.71
N GLN A 19 7.23 16.03 -0.95
CA GLN A 19 6.51 15.38 0.15
C GLN A 19 5.13 14.87 -0.33
N PRO A 20 4.67 13.72 0.20
CA PRO A 20 3.27 13.32 0.06
C PRO A 20 2.36 14.31 0.81
N TRP A 21 1.09 14.34 0.42
CA TRP A 21 0.05 15.08 1.14
C TRP A 21 -0.18 14.50 2.54
N ASP A 22 -0.23 13.16 2.64
CA ASP A 22 -0.28 12.44 3.91
C ASP A 22 0.37 11.06 3.78
N VAL A 23 0.78 10.49 4.91
CA VAL A 23 1.47 9.22 4.99
C VAL A 23 1.09 8.45 6.25
N ALA A 24 0.75 7.18 6.09
CA ALA A 24 0.53 6.23 7.17
C ALA A 24 1.64 5.18 7.17
N PHE A 25 2.20 4.94 8.36
CA PHE A 25 3.18 3.89 8.61
C PHE A 25 2.63 2.90 9.61
N ASP A 26 2.69 1.62 9.26
CA ASP A 26 2.42 0.56 10.23
C ASP A 26 3.04 -0.77 9.78
N GLU A 27 2.89 -1.79 10.61
CA GLU A 27 3.24 -3.15 10.30
C GLU A 27 1.99 -4.01 10.09
N LEU A 28 2.05 -4.95 9.16
CA LEU A 28 0.96 -5.86 8.85
C LEU A 28 1.46 -7.30 8.91
N THR A 29 0.70 -8.18 9.57
CA THR A 29 0.92 -9.63 9.44
C THR A 29 0.25 -10.12 8.17
N VAL A 30 1.07 -10.59 7.22
CA VAL A 30 0.63 -11.15 5.95
C VAL A 30 0.59 -12.67 6.03
N SER A 31 -0.47 -13.24 5.46
CA SER A 31 -0.65 -14.67 5.21
C SER A 31 -0.90 -14.88 3.72
N TYR A 32 -0.59 -16.08 3.21
CA TYR A 32 -0.79 -16.49 1.81
C TYR A 32 -0.07 -15.62 0.77
N SER A 33 1.09 -15.07 1.13
CA SER A 33 1.95 -14.31 0.20
C SER A 33 1.33 -13.04 -0.40
N GLN A 34 0.26 -12.48 0.20
CA GLN A 34 -0.40 -11.30 -0.38
C GLN A 34 -1.23 -10.51 0.63
N PHE A 35 -1.42 -9.22 0.32
CA PHE A 35 -2.31 -8.31 1.01
C PHE A 35 -2.94 -7.34 0.01
N TRP A 36 -3.88 -6.51 0.43
CA TRP A 36 -4.56 -5.56 -0.47
C TRP A 36 -4.53 -4.14 0.06
N VAL A 37 -4.43 -3.19 -0.85
CA VAL A 37 -4.96 -1.82 -0.68
C VAL A 37 -6.44 -1.88 -1.05
N LEU A 38 -7.32 -1.51 -0.13
CA LEU A 38 -8.76 -1.58 -0.33
C LEU A 38 -9.39 -0.22 -0.04
N ALA A 39 -10.23 0.27 -0.96
CA ALA A 39 -11.06 1.42 -0.69
C ALA A 39 -12.25 1.06 0.20
N GLU A 40 -12.60 1.95 1.13
CA GLU A 40 -13.83 1.82 1.90
C GLU A 40 -15.05 1.79 0.97
N GLY A 41 -16.03 0.95 1.30
CA GLY A 41 -17.21 0.68 0.47
C GLY A 41 -16.97 -0.32 -0.66
N GLY A 42 -15.77 -0.89 -0.77
CA GLY A 42 -15.42 -1.89 -1.77
C GLY A 42 -16.13 -3.23 -1.63
N ASP A 43 -16.40 -3.89 -2.77
CA ASP A 43 -16.98 -5.23 -2.80
C ASP A 43 -15.89 -6.28 -2.55
N ARG A 44 -16.22 -7.34 -1.82
CA ARG A 44 -15.37 -8.53 -1.67
C ARG A 44 -15.01 -9.14 -3.03
N GLY A 45 -15.89 -9.04 -4.02
CA GLY A 45 -15.61 -9.48 -5.39
C GLY A 45 -14.39 -8.81 -6.02
N ASP A 46 -14.11 -7.56 -5.65
CA ASP A 46 -12.92 -6.83 -6.16
C ASP A 46 -11.63 -7.39 -5.57
N VAL A 47 -11.63 -7.75 -4.29
CA VAL A 47 -10.48 -8.38 -3.61
C VAL A 47 -10.13 -9.72 -4.26
N GLU A 48 -11.14 -10.54 -4.53
CA GLU A 48 -10.99 -11.86 -5.18
C GLU A 48 -10.51 -11.75 -6.63
N SER A 49 -10.83 -10.64 -7.32
CA SER A 49 -10.40 -10.37 -8.69
C SER A 49 -9.04 -9.69 -8.79
N ALA A 50 -8.61 -8.98 -7.74
CA ALA A 50 -7.33 -8.28 -7.66
C ALA A 50 -6.18 -9.17 -7.14
N VAL A 51 -6.28 -10.49 -7.24
CA VAL A 51 -5.22 -11.41 -6.78
C VAL A 51 -3.96 -11.25 -7.65
N PRO A 52 -2.77 -11.03 -7.06
CA PRO A 52 -1.51 -10.98 -7.79
C PRO A 52 -1.20 -12.29 -8.53
N GLU A 53 -0.76 -12.18 -9.78
CA GLU A 53 -0.13 -13.29 -10.49
C GLU A 53 1.40 -13.16 -10.38
N GLY A 54 2.01 -13.96 -9.50
CA GLY A 54 3.46 -13.95 -9.27
C GLY A 54 3.92 -12.73 -8.46
N ASP A 55 4.93 -12.02 -8.97
CA ASP A 55 5.59 -10.90 -8.27
C ASP A 55 5.04 -9.50 -8.66
N ALA A 56 3.90 -9.44 -9.37
CA ALA A 56 3.33 -8.19 -9.87
C ALA A 56 2.05 -7.77 -9.12
N VAL A 57 1.87 -6.45 -8.94
CA VAL A 57 0.62 -5.88 -8.41
C VAL A 57 -0.53 -6.16 -9.39
N SER A 58 -1.70 -6.49 -8.85
CA SER A 58 -2.94 -6.65 -9.61
C SER A 58 -3.99 -5.68 -9.06
N GLY A 59 -4.85 -5.12 -9.92
CA GLY A 59 -5.89 -4.18 -9.50
C GLY A 59 -7.23 -4.47 -10.17
N HIS A 60 -8.30 -4.34 -9.42
CA HIS A 60 -9.67 -4.48 -9.90
C HIS A 60 -10.61 -3.64 -9.04
N GLY A 61 -11.50 -2.86 -9.66
CA GLY A 61 -12.53 -2.09 -8.96
C GLY A 61 -11.93 -1.27 -7.83
N THR A 62 -12.32 -1.56 -6.59
CA THR A 62 -11.85 -0.86 -5.38
C THR A 62 -10.62 -1.46 -4.70
N ALA A 63 -9.97 -2.45 -5.31
CA ALA A 63 -8.90 -3.23 -4.66
C ALA A 63 -7.63 -3.32 -5.52
N ALA A 64 -6.47 -3.25 -4.85
CA ALA A 64 -5.17 -3.57 -5.43
C ALA A 64 -4.47 -4.63 -4.58
N GLY A 65 -4.25 -5.82 -5.15
CA GLY A 65 -3.48 -6.88 -4.51
C GLY A 65 -1.98 -6.67 -4.68
N VAL A 66 -1.25 -6.90 -3.61
CA VAL A 66 0.21 -6.74 -3.52
C VAL A 66 0.84 -8.07 -3.11
N PRO A 67 1.78 -8.63 -3.90
CA PRO A 67 2.44 -9.88 -3.57
C PRO A 67 3.57 -9.66 -2.56
N THR A 68 3.79 -10.66 -1.70
CA THR A 68 4.92 -10.74 -0.77
C THR A 68 5.85 -11.92 -1.09
N GLN A 69 7.12 -11.85 -0.69
CA GLN A 69 8.07 -12.94 -0.97
C GLN A 69 7.80 -14.15 -0.06
N ALA A 70 7.61 -13.89 1.23
CA ALA A 70 7.29 -14.90 2.21
C ALA A 70 5.78 -15.11 2.28
N SER A 71 5.39 -16.39 2.44
CA SER A 71 3.98 -16.77 2.57
C SER A 71 3.35 -16.35 3.88
N ARG A 72 4.17 -16.23 4.93
CA ARG A 72 3.74 -15.71 6.23
C ARG A 72 4.85 -14.89 6.85
N VAL A 73 4.62 -13.59 7.02
CA VAL A 73 5.65 -12.64 7.46
C VAL A 73 4.99 -11.40 8.05
N ARG A 74 5.68 -10.74 8.98
CA ARG A 74 5.34 -9.38 9.40
C ARG A 74 6.07 -8.42 8.48
N ILE A 75 5.33 -7.55 7.80
CA ILE A 75 5.88 -6.56 6.88
C ILE A 75 5.75 -5.16 7.47
N GLY A 76 6.65 -4.25 7.10
CA GLY A 76 6.45 -2.82 7.31
C GLY A 76 5.85 -2.17 6.06
N VAL A 77 4.89 -1.26 6.21
CA VAL A 77 4.30 -0.56 5.07
C VAL A 77 4.28 0.94 5.29
N ALA A 78 4.66 1.67 4.24
CA ALA A 78 4.40 3.09 4.09
C ALA A 78 3.34 3.25 3.00
N LEU A 79 2.13 3.69 3.38
CA LEU A 79 1.10 4.11 2.45
C LEU A 79 1.16 5.65 2.38
N SER A 80 1.21 6.22 1.18
CA SER A 80 1.30 7.67 1.01
C SER A 80 0.42 8.17 -0.14
N VAL A 81 -0.23 9.31 0.06
CA VAL A 81 -1.05 9.97 -0.97
C VAL A 81 -0.35 11.22 -1.49
N TRP A 82 -0.42 11.43 -2.80
CA TRP A 82 0.24 12.52 -3.51
C TRP A 82 -0.76 13.26 -4.38
N ASP A 83 -0.56 14.57 -4.53
CA ASP A 83 -1.43 15.42 -5.37
C ASP A 83 -1.27 15.12 -6.88
N GLU A 84 -0.10 14.60 -7.27
CA GLU A 84 0.21 14.22 -8.65
C GLU A 84 1.08 12.96 -8.65
N ALA A 85 1.49 12.52 -9.84
CA ALA A 85 2.37 11.37 -10.01
C ALA A 85 3.61 11.49 -9.10
N PRO A 86 3.82 10.54 -8.17
CA PRO A 86 4.93 10.57 -7.24
C PRO A 86 6.23 10.24 -7.98
N PRO A 87 7.39 10.66 -7.43
CA PRO A 87 8.67 10.11 -7.85
C PRO A 87 8.67 8.59 -7.65
N ASP A 88 9.61 7.89 -8.29
CA ASP A 88 9.73 6.46 -8.08
C ASP A 88 10.26 6.14 -6.67
N GLY A 89 9.78 5.03 -6.11
CA GLY A 89 10.28 4.47 -4.87
C GLY A 89 11.61 3.75 -5.03
N ALA A 90 12.18 3.32 -3.91
CA ALA A 90 13.46 2.61 -3.89
C ALA A 90 13.30 1.09 -4.13
N ARG A 91 14.37 0.45 -4.62
CA ARG A 91 14.54 -1.01 -4.76
C ARG A 91 13.71 -1.63 -5.90
N VAL A 92 12.79 -2.55 -5.59
CA VAL A 92 12.13 -3.40 -6.60
C VAL A 92 10.74 -2.87 -6.86
N TYR A 93 10.48 -2.38 -8.07
CA TYR A 93 9.15 -1.99 -8.52
C TYR A 93 8.30 -3.23 -8.80
N LEU A 94 7.13 -3.33 -8.16
CA LEU A 94 6.19 -4.45 -8.32
C LEU A 94 5.09 -4.17 -9.34
N GLY A 95 4.96 -2.93 -9.80
CA GLY A 95 3.96 -2.53 -10.78
C GLY A 95 3.03 -1.43 -10.28
N SER A 96 2.06 -1.14 -11.13
CA SER A 96 1.02 -0.15 -10.90
C SER A 96 -0.32 -0.64 -11.40
N CYS A 97 -1.38 -0.19 -10.75
CA CYS A 97 -2.75 -0.41 -11.17
C CYS A 97 -3.63 0.80 -10.84
N ARG A 98 -4.89 0.76 -11.27
CA ARG A 98 -5.90 1.76 -10.95
C ARG A 98 -6.96 1.14 -10.05
N ILE A 99 -7.43 1.91 -9.09
CA ILE A 99 -8.57 1.56 -8.24
C ILE A 99 -9.57 2.72 -8.17
N ASP A 100 -10.83 2.38 -7.94
CA ASP A 100 -11.89 3.33 -7.59
C ASP A 100 -11.96 3.50 -6.08
N VAL A 101 -12.08 4.75 -5.61
CA VAL A 101 -12.14 5.12 -4.20
C VAL A 101 -13.38 5.99 -3.97
N PRO A 102 -14.55 5.38 -3.70
CA PRO A 102 -15.81 6.12 -3.58
C PRO A 102 -15.88 6.95 -2.29
N GLU A 103 -15.37 6.43 -1.17
CA GLU A 103 -15.55 7.01 0.17
C GLU A 103 -14.28 7.69 0.72
N ARG A 104 -13.33 8.02 -0.15
CA ARG A 104 -12.08 8.72 0.21
C ARG A 104 -11.19 8.01 1.22
N GLU A 105 -11.47 6.77 1.62
CA GLU A 105 -10.64 6.04 2.57
C GLU A 105 -9.98 4.85 1.90
N LEU A 106 -8.68 4.66 2.16
CA LEU A 106 -7.92 3.47 1.81
C LEU A 106 -7.43 2.79 3.08
N THR A 107 -7.53 1.47 3.13
CA THR A 107 -6.99 0.65 4.22
C THR A 107 -6.22 -0.52 3.65
N LEU A 108 -5.11 -0.88 4.29
CA LEU A 108 -4.45 -2.15 3.98
C LEU A 108 -5.12 -3.30 4.72
N VAL A 109 -5.40 -4.39 4.02
CA VAL A 109 -6.02 -5.58 4.61
C VAL A 109 -5.24 -6.83 4.26
N ASN A 110 -5.10 -7.73 5.24
CA ASN A 110 -4.61 -9.08 4.98
C ASN A 110 -5.74 -10.01 4.52
N VAL A 111 -5.37 -11.18 4.00
CA VAL A 111 -6.32 -12.22 3.52
C VAL A 111 -7.33 -12.62 4.59
N GLU A 112 -6.91 -12.62 5.85
CA GLU A 112 -7.73 -13.09 6.97
C GLU A 112 -8.72 -12.03 7.46
N GLY A 113 -8.53 -10.75 7.07
CA GLY A 113 -9.36 -9.61 7.49
C GLY A 113 -9.38 -9.35 9.00
N ARG A 114 -8.42 -9.92 9.76
CA ARG A 114 -8.46 -9.92 11.23
C ARG A 114 -7.88 -8.65 11.86
N GLU A 115 -6.88 -8.07 11.21
CA GLU A 115 -6.17 -6.87 11.67
C GLU A 115 -6.05 -5.92 10.46
N PRO A 116 -6.78 -4.80 10.45
CA PRO A 116 -6.55 -3.77 9.44
C PRO A 116 -5.14 -3.19 9.64
N GLY A 117 -4.42 -3.04 8.55
CA GLY A 117 -3.13 -2.36 8.51
C GLY A 117 -3.32 -0.84 8.46
N PRO A 118 -2.33 -0.09 7.96
CA PRO A 118 -2.41 1.37 7.90
C PRO A 118 -3.56 1.81 6.99
N SER A 119 -4.22 2.89 7.41
CA SER A 119 -5.31 3.55 6.70
C SER A 119 -4.95 4.99 6.39
N LEU A 120 -5.48 5.52 5.28
CA LEU A 120 -5.34 6.91 4.86
C LEU A 120 -6.67 7.46 4.36
N VAL A 121 -6.92 8.71 4.70
CA VAL A 121 -8.01 9.49 4.11
C VAL A 121 -7.45 10.32 2.95
N LEU A 122 -8.03 10.16 1.77
CA LEU A 122 -7.67 10.85 0.56
C LEU A 122 -8.30 12.25 0.48
N PRO A 123 -7.68 13.18 -0.27
CA PRO A 123 -8.26 14.50 -0.51
C PRO A 123 -9.66 14.45 -1.11
N ASP A 124 -9.88 13.56 -2.08
CA ASP A 124 -11.11 13.46 -2.86
C ASP A 124 -11.48 12.01 -3.17
N SER A 125 -12.72 11.78 -3.60
CA SER A 125 -13.19 10.49 -4.10
C SER A 125 -12.88 10.38 -5.60
N GLY A 126 -12.67 9.17 -6.10
CA GLY A 126 -12.54 8.92 -7.54
C GLY A 126 -11.51 7.86 -7.87
N ILE A 127 -10.96 7.92 -9.08
CA ILE A 127 -9.99 6.93 -9.56
C ILE A 127 -8.59 7.34 -9.15
N TYR A 128 -7.89 6.44 -8.48
CA TYR A 128 -6.50 6.61 -8.06
C TYR A 128 -5.60 5.61 -8.78
N GLU A 129 -4.40 6.06 -9.12
CA GLU A 129 -3.29 5.16 -9.48
C GLU A 129 -2.62 4.69 -8.20
N VAL A 130 -2.17 3.44 -8.18
CA VAL A 130 -1.41 2.83 -7.10
C VAL A 130 -0.08 2.36 -7.70
N LYS A 131 1.05 2.75 -7.11
CA LYS A 131 2.37 2.18 -7.41
C LYS A 131 2.95 1.54 -6.15
N VAL A 132 3.62 0.41 -6.34
CA VAL A 132 4.19 -0.34 -5.22
C VAL A 132 5.65 -0.69 -5.48
N TRP A 133 6.47 -0.49 -4.46
CA TRP A 133 7.85 -0.96 -4.41
C TRP A 133 8.08 -1.83 -3.18
N ARG A 134 8.86 -2.90 -3.36
CA ARG A 134 9.37 -3.74 -2.28
C ARG A 134 10.80 -3.32 -1.93
N ARG A 135 10.98 -2.91 -0.68
CA ARG A 135 12.26 -2.60 -0.04
C ARG A 135 12.62 -3.76 0.87
N SER A 136 13.28 -4.79 0.34
CA SER A 136 13.84 -5.84 1.19
C SER A 136 14.97 -5.23 2.03
N ALA A 137 14.79 -5.18 3.35
CA ALA A 137 15.84 -4.84 4.30
C ALA A 137 16.12 -6.09 5.14
N ASP A 138 17.21 -6.79 4.79
CA ASP A 138 17.93 -7.88 5.45
C ASP A 138 17.13 -9.01 6.16
N GLU A 139 16.07 -8.70 6.93
CA GLU A 139 15.23 -9.64 7.67
C GLU A 139 13.72 -9.29 7.72
N THR A 140 13.27 -8.13 7.21
CA THR A 140 11.84 -7.74 7.20
C THR A 140 11.47 -7.12 5.86
N GLU A 141 10.45 -7.67 5.21
CA GLU A 141 9.93 -7.10 3.96
C GLU A 141 9.27 -5.75 4.25
N GLN A 142 9.61 -4.74 3.45
CA GLN A 142 9.02 -3.41 3.57
C GLN A 142 8.42 -2.98 2.24
N TYR A 143 7.28 -2.29 2.29
CA TYR A 143 6.55 -1.85 1.12
C TYR A 143 6.36 -0.34 1.15
N ASP A 144 6.61 0.28 0.00
CA ASP A 144 6.33 1.68 -0.27
C ASP A 144 5.19 1.70 -1.29
N ILE A 145 4.02 2.15 -0.84
CA ILE A 145 2.79 2.21 -1.61
C ILE A 145 2.45 3.69 -1.77
N ARG A 146 2.37 4.12 -3.03
CA ARG A 146 2.09 5.52 -3.36
C ARG A 146 0.83 5.58 -4.19
N VAL A 147 -0.10 6.43 -3.76
CA VAL A 147 -1.37 6.66 -4.45
C VAL A 147 -1.49 8.11 -4.87
N TRP A 148 -2.09 8.36 -6.03
CA TRP A 148 -2.37 9.72 -6.50
C TRP A 148 -3.57 9.72 -7.45
N PRO A 149 -4.28 10.85 -7.60
CA PRO A 149 -5.41 10.94 -8.52
C PRO A 149 -5.00 10.54 -9.94
N SER A 150 -5.72 9.60 -10.55
CA SER A 150 -5.49 9.27 -11.96
C SER A 150 -5.96 10.46 -12.79
N PRO A 151 -5.12 11.02 -13.68
CA PRO A 151 -5.57 12.07 -14.57
C PRO A 151 -6.73 11.52 -15.40
N GLY A 152 -7.90 12.16 -15.24
CA GLY A 152 -9.13 11.75 -15.91
C GLY A 152 -8.90 11.59 -17.41
N ARG A 153 -9.56 10.58 -17.98
CA ARG A 153 -9.65 10.42 -19.43
C ARG A 153 -10.45 11.55 -20.06
#